data_AF-A0A6A5VJ17-F1
#
_entry.id   AF-A0A6A5VJ17-F1
#
_cell.length_a   1.000
_cell.length_b   1.000
_cell.length_c   1.000
_cell.angle_alpha   90.00
_cell.angle_beta   90.00
_cell.angle_gamma   90.00
#
_symmetry.space_group_name_H-M   'P 1'
#
loop_
_entity.id
_entity.type
_entity.pdbx_description
1 polymer ?
#
loop_
_entity_poly.entity_id
_entity_poly.type
_entity_poly.pdbx_seq_one_letter_code
_entity_poly.pdbx_strand_id
1 'polypeptide(L)'
;MDAAPPGGTATIGSQPVEAVPVDGKAVFPFLRLPRELRDQIYNYAFAIPDDRGEQALVIERRHLAHFEPSAASILLLLHHDYFLLNRQVAREALDALFKNHTVYWSCGPYVLKQLLTHIEYGFGRKWLQCMKRIELNWITFPNLRMYPPERSGFQDEWWWENDGHEVDVDYVRGAQYSGHYDEYDHAGGYYDDNFYEPEDESFYPPWPDHNAPTTASNDPFGFSRHYPFADPLRQPTSDDDAGFYADDMSTKLDLLVSLEVTPLFEYLCSPVFAISSITLPLHFISKSSYQNRRATRQGYTLPLKIRYWVHVCVHAMVMLHGSFTLRELRVKYKPQDLWASMEPADSLQRIMEKGVWFKESEDRENEREGEGEAFRLVWQGLQNHGVLNGDDRMGLSAEINFVKWEGDLDDGRVGDELEVVFTDGTKESGKR
;
A
#
# COMPACT_ATOMS: atom_id res chain seq x y z
N MET A 1 80.38 50.85 21.48
CA MET A 1 79.19 50.58 20.65
C MET A 1 77.99 50.85 21.55
N ASP A 2 77.44 52.06 21.37
CA ASP A 2 76.33 52.69 22.08
C ASP A 2 75.01 51.92 21.84
N ALA A 3 74.23 51.66 22.90
CA ALA A 3 73.08 52.44 23.42
C ALA A 3 71.77 52.26 22.63
N ALA A 4 70.72 51.86 23.36
CA ALA A 4 69.34 51.63 22.90
C ALA A 4 68.58 52.93 22.54
N PRO A 5 67.38 52.83 21.92
CA PRO A 5 66.17 52.96 22.76
C PRO A 5 64.98 52.04 22.36
N PRO A 6 63.97 51.89 23.23
CA PRO A 6 62.72 51.16 23.00
C PRO A 6 61.55 52.10 22.61
N GLY A 7 60.55 51.57 21.90
CA GLY A 7 59.25 52.22 21.65
C GLY A 7 58.49 51.50 20.53
N GLY A 8 57.17 51.31 20.53
CA GLY A 8 56.11 51.67 21.46
C GLY A 8 54.84 50.89 21.05
N THR A 9 53.97 50.65 22.02
CA THR A 9 52.64 50.05 21.84
C THR A 9 51.72 50.99 21.05
N ALA A 10 51.30 50.59 19.86
CA ALA A 10 50.27 51.28 19.09
C ALA A 10 48.94 50.53 19.19
N THR A 11 48.03 51.15 19.92
CA THR A 11 46.60 50.86 20.04
C THR A 11 45.94 50.98 18.67
N ILE A 12 45.47 49.87 18.08
CA ILE A 12 44.59 49.92 16.90
C ILE A 12 43.18 50.17 17.42
N GLY A 13 42.67 51.35 17.08
CA GLY A 13 41.35 51.83 17.46
C GLY A 13 40.24 50.89 17.00
N SER A 14 39.38 50.53 17.94
CA SER A 14 38.04 50.03 17.72
C SER A 14 37.22 51.07 16.96
N GLN A 15 37.16 50.94 15.64
CA GLN A 15 36.06 51.52 14.88
C GLN A 15 34.80 50.69 15.16
N PRO A 16 33.66 51.32 15.50
CA PRO A 16 32.41 50.60 15.57
C PRO A 16 32.06 50.15 14.16
N VAL A 17 31.98 48.83 13.96
CA VAL A 17 31.38 48.23 12.77
C VAL A 17 29.95 48.74 12.74
N GLU A 18 29.69 49.71 11.85
CA GLU A 18 28.33 50.08 11.47
C GLU A 18 27.58 48.79 11.14
N ALA A 19 26.61 48.48 11.98
CA ALA A 19 25.68 47.40 11.75
C ALA A 19 24.96 47.70 10.45
N VAL A 20 25.43 47.09 9.35
CA VAL A 20 24.63 46.91 8.15
C VAL A 20 23.34 46.28 8.62
N PRO A 21 22.16 46.92 8.45
CA PRO A 21 20.91 46.28 8.74
C PRO A 21 20.87 45.03 7.87
N VAL A 22 20.85 43.85 8.52
CA VAL A 22 20.58 42.58 7.86
C VAL A 22 19.16 42.70 7.35
N ASP A 23 19.03 43.16 6.10
CA ASP A 23 17.78 43.27 5.39
C ASP A 23 17.02 41.96 5.56
N GLY A 24 15.79 42.09 6.07
CA GLY A 24 14.93 40.96 6.39
C GLY A 24 14.90 40.00 5.22
N LYS A 25 15.36 38.77 5.48
CA LYS A 25 15.38 37.63 4.55
C LYS A 25 14.35 37.82 3.46
N ALA A 26 14.80 38.04 2.22
CA ALA A 26 13.95 37.98 1.05
C ALA A 26 13.40 36.57 0.94
N VAL A 27 12.28 36.32 1.62
CA VAL A 27 11.41 35.15 1.48
C VAL A 27 11.13 35.08 -0.01
N PHE A 28 11.60 34.05 -0.71
CA PHE A 28 11.27 33.85 -2.12
C PHE A 28 9.75 33.70 -2.18
N PRO A 29 9.02 34.74 -2.58
CA PRO A 29 7.59 34.69 -2.48
C PRO A 29 7.18 34.04 -3.80
N PHE A 30 6.81 32.77 -3.74
CA PHE A 30 6.31 32.06 -4.91
C PHE A 30 5.20 32.90 -5.54
N LEU A 31 5.45 33.36 -6.77
CA LEU A 31 4.61 34.29 -7.53
C LEU A 31 4.29 35.64 -6.84
N ARG A 32 5.03 36.04 -5.79
CA ARG A 32 4.76 37.22 -4.95
C ARG A 32 3.35 37.25 -4.34
N LEU A 33 2.70 36.08 -4.24
CA LEU A 33 1.33 35.97 -3.74
C LEU A 33 1.31 35.92 -2.20
N PRO A 34 0.25 36.43 -1.54
CA PRO A 34 -0.04 36.14 -0.13
C PRO A 34 -0.19 34.63 0.14
N ARG A 35 0.02 34.21 1.39
CA ARG A 35 -0.01 32.78 1.77
C ARG A 35 -1.34 32.13 1.41
N GLU A 36 -2.43 32.84 1.62
CA GLU A 36 -3.79 32.37 1.39
C GLU A 36 -4.04 32.02 -0.07
N LEU A 37 -3.53 32.84 -1.00
CA LEU A 37 -3.63 32.55 -2.44
C LEU A 37 -2.73 31.39 -2.86
N ARG A 38 -1.57 31.23 -2.22
CA ARG A 38 -0.70 30.06 -2.48
C ARG A 38 -1.35 28.76 -1.99
N ASP A 39 -1.99 28.78 -0.82
CA ASP A 39 -2.73 27.62 -0.31
C ASP A 39 -3.90 27.23 -1.24
N GLN A 40 -4.57 28.20 -1.87
CA GLN A 40 -5.57 27.91 -2.90
C GLN A 40 -4.96 27.24 -4.12
N ILE A 41 -3.78 27.68 -4.58
CA ILE A 41 -3.06 27.03 -5.69
C ILE A 41 -2.65 25.61 -5.32
N TYR A 42 -2.10 25.39 -4.13
CA TYR A 42 -1.73 24.06 -3.65
C TYR A 42 -2.96 23.15 -3.59
N ASN A 43 -4.07 23.64 -3.02
CA ASN A 43 -5.29 22.86 -2.92
C ASN A 43 -5.88 22.52 -4.28
N TYR A 44 -5.83 23.45 -5.24
CA TYR A 44 -6.28 23.20 -6.59
C TYR A 44 -5.42 22.14 -7.28
N ALA A 45 -4.09 22.28 -7.21
CA ALA A 45 -3.17 21.35 -7.86
C ALA A 45 -3.23 19.93 -7.28
N PHE A 46 -3.39 19.79 -5.95
CA PHE A 46 -3.61 18.48 -5.32
C PHE A 46 -4.98 17.87 -5.62
N ALA A 47 -5.95 18.68 -6.07
CA ALA A 47 -7.27 18.18 -6.47
C ALA A 47 -7.32 17.71 -7.93
N ILE A 48 -6.26 17.97 -8.72
CA ILE A 48 -6.15 17.44 -10.08
C ILE A 48 -5.84 15.94 -9.97
N PRO A 49 -6.64 15.05 -10.60
CA PRO A 49 -6.32 13.63 -10.63
C PRO A 49 -4.95 13.42 -11.28
N ASP A 50 -4.22 12.42 -10.79
CA ASP A 50 -2.94 12.05 -11.38
C ASP A 50 -3.20 11.16 -12.59
N ASP A 51 -2.89 11.65 -13.79
CA ASP A 51 -3.08 10.90 -15.04
C ASP A 51 -2.07 9.75 -15.19
N ARG A 52 -1.10 9.63 -14.28
CA ARG A 52 -0.16 8.52 -14.27
C ARG A 52 -0.86 7.27 -13.75
N GLY A 53 -0.79 6.18 -14.52
CA GLY A 53 -1.32 4.89 -14.10
C GLY A 53 -0.78 4.46 -12.74
N GLU A 54 -1.58 3.74 -11.97
CA GLU A 54 -1.30 3.42 -10.55
C GLU A 54 0.12 2.85 -10.33
N GLN A 55 0.63 2.06 -11.27
CA GLN A 55 1.98 1.48 -11.22
C GLN A 55 3.11 2.50 -11.15
N ALA A 56 2.92 3.71 -11.69
CA ALA A 56 3.90 4.78 -11.65
C ALA A 56 4.03 5.42 -10.26
N LEU A 57 3.10 5.12 -9.35
CA LEU A 57 3.03 5.69 -7.99
C LEU A 57 3.63 4.76 -6.91
N VAL A 58 4.28 3.68 -7.33
CA VAL A 58 4.78 2.63 -6.43
C VAL A 58 5.99 3.10 -5.64
N ILE A 59 5.90 2.94 -4.31
CA ILE A 59 6.98 3.22 -3.38
C ILE A 59 7.61 1.90 -2.91
N GLU A 60 8.82 1.66 -3.35
CA GLU A 60 9.56 0.42 -3.11
C GLU A 60 10.53 0.49 -1.93
N ARG A 61 11.00 -0.69 -1.47
CA ARG A 61 12.03 -0.81 -0.42
C ARG A 61 13.31 -0.06 -0.75
N ARG A 62 13.77 -0.06 -2.00
CA ARG A 62 14.99 0.64 -2.43
C ARG A 62 14.96 2.14 -2.14
N HIS A 63 13.77 2.75 -2.14
CA HIS A 63 13.64 4.16 -1.80
C HIS A 63 14.05 4.44 -0.34
N LEU A 64 13.95 3.47 0.57
CA LEU A 64 14.34 3.64 1.97
C LEU A 64 15.84 3.89 2.16
N ALA A 65 16.70 3.31 1.31
CA ALA A 65 18.16 3.33 1.49
C ALA A 65 18.74 4.76 1.48
N HIS A 66 18.18 5.62 0.62
CA HIS A 66 18.64 6.99 0.43
C HIS A 66 17.61 8.02 0.91
N PHE A 67 16.56 7.58 1.62
CA PHE A 67 15.51 8.47 2.05
C PHE A 67 15.96 9.33 3.23
N GLU A 68 16.33 10.57 2.94
CA GLU A 68 16.49 11.61 3.95
C GLU A 68 15.18 12.41 4.11
N PRO A 69 14.57 12.45 5.31
CA PRO A 69 13.28 13.07 5.52
C PRO A 69 13.35 14.59 5.35
N SER A 70 12.75 15.10 4.28
CA SER A 70 12.61 16.52 3.99
C SER A 70 11.29 16.77 3.27
N ALA A 71 10.79 18.02 3.26
CA ALA A 71 9.54 18.30 2.56
C ALA A 71 9.62 18.01 1.05
N ALA A 72 10.81 18.21 0.46
CA ALA A 72 11.04 17.93 -0.95
C ALA A 72 11.10 16.44 -1.24
N SER A 73 11.82 15.65 -0.42
CA SER A 73 11.89 14.19 -0.60
C SER A 73 10.57 13.50 -0.33
N ILE A 74 9.78 13.97 0.65
CA ILE A 74 8.42 13.45 0.88
C ILE A 74 7.52 13.74 -0.33
N LEU A 75 7.54 14.96 -0.87
CA LEU A 75 6.74 15.29 -2.05
C LEU A 75 7.20 14.52 -3.29
N LEU A 76 8.51 14.35 -3.49
CA LEU A 76 9.07 13.53 -4.56
C LEU A 76 8.62 12.06 -4.45
N LEU A 77 8.65 11.51 -3.23
CA LEU A 77 8.19 10.14 -2.96
C LEU A 77 6.68 9.97 -3.20
N LEU A 78 5.90 11.02 -2.95
CA LEU A 78 4.47 11.08 -3.25
C LEU A 78 4.20 11.56 -4.69
N HIS A 79 5.24 11.59 -5.54
CA HIS A 79 5.20 11.96 -6.94
C HIS A 79 4.67 13.38 -7.24
N HIS A 80 4.75 14.30 -6.29
CA HIS A 80 4.35 15.71 -6.43
C HIS A 80 5.51 16.61 -6.89
N ASP A 81 6.16 16.21 -7.98
CA ASP A 81 7.43 16.77 -8.47
C ASP A 81 7.33 18.25 -8.86
N TYR A 82 6.13 18.67 -9.27
CA TYR A 82 5.83 20.04 -9.68
C TYR A 82 5.98 21.08 -8.56
N PHE A 83 6.04 20.66 -7.29
CA PHE A 83 6.28 21.55 -6.15
C PHE A 83 7.74 21.65 -5.70
N LEU A 84 8.66 20.95 -6.37
CA LEU A 84 10.08 20.91 -6.00
C LEU A 84 10.89 22.14 -6.45
N LEU A 85 10.22 23.20 -6.90
CA LEU A 85 10.82 24.45 -7.36
C LEU A 85 11.62 25.17 -6.25
N ASN A 86 11.17 25.10 -5.01
CA ASN A 86 11.78 25.79 -3.88
C ASN A 86 11.51 25.07 -2.56
N ARG A 87 12.49 25.05 -1.65
CA ARG A 87 12.36 24.50 -0.29
C ARG A 87 11.18 25.08 0.50
N GLN A 88 10.89 26.36 0.33
CA GLN A 88 9.71 26.98 0.94
C GLN A 88 8.45 26.40 0.33
N VAL A 89 8.29 26.45 -0.99
CA VAL A 89 7.12 25.91 -1.71
C VAL A 89 6.85 24.47 -1.32
N ALA A 90 7.88 23.61 -1.29
CA ALA A 90 7.76 22.22 -0.86
C ALA A 90 7.22 22.09 0.58
N ARG A 91 7.69 22.91 1.53
CA ARG A 91 7.17 22.90 2.91
C ARG A 91 5.73 23.38 3.00
N GLU A 92 5.39 24.42 2.24
CA GLU A 92 4.04 24.97 2.23
C GLU A 92 3.03 24.01 1.59
N ALA A 93 3.41 23.40 0.47
CA ALA A 93 2.63 22.41 -0.25
C ALA A 93 2.46 21.12 0.58
N LEU A 94 3.52 20.61 1.20
CA LEU A 94 3.41 19.42 2.08
C LEU A 94 2.46 19.67 3.25
N ASP A 95 2.52 20.86 3.85
CA ASP A 95 1.61 21.25 4.93
C ASP A 95 0.16 21.32 4.44
N ALA A 96 -0.09 21.85 3.24
CA ALA A 96 -1.41 21.84 2.61
C ALA A 96 -1.91 20.43 2.29
N LEU A 97 -1.05 19.57 1.74
CA LEU A 97 -1.33 18.17 1.41
C LEU A 97 -1.82 17.43 2.66
N PHE A 98 -1.03 17.44 3.73
CA PHE A 98 -1.34 16.68 4.95
C PHE A 98 -2.59 17.20 5.66
N LYS A 99 -2.84 18.51 5.64
CA LYS A 99 -3.99 19.13 6.34
C LYS A 99 -5.32 18.95 5.62
N ASN A 100 -5.31 19.00 4.28
CA ASN A 100 -6.53 19.20 3.49
C ASN A 100 -6.85 18.02 2.55
N HIS A 101 -5.85 17.23 2.17
CA HIS A 101 -5.98 16.19 1.14
C HIS A 101 -5.77 14.79 1.71
N THR A 102 -6.13 13.79 0.91
CA THR A 102 -5.88 12.39 1.20
C THR A 102 -4.52 12.00 0.65
N VAL A 103 -3.61 11.56 1.53
CA VAL A 103 -2.27 11.13 1.12
C VAL A 103 -2.34 9.68 0.63
N TYR A 104 -1.99 9.47 -0.64
CA TYR A 104 -1.94 8.15 -1.24
C TYR A 104 -0.59 7.47 -0.96
N TRP A 105 -0.62 6.27 -0.39
CA TRP A 105 0.56 5.45 -0.13
C TRP A 105 0.45 4.13 -0.89
N SER A 106 1.22 4.01 -1.97
CA SER A 106 1.32 2.75 -2.72
C SER A 106 2.58 1.97 -2.34
N CYS A 107 2.58 1.43 -1.12
CA CYS A 107 3.65 0.56 -0.63
C CYS A 107 3.15 -0.48 0.36
N GLY A 108 4.00 -1.49 0.60
CA GLY A 108 3.76 -2.48 1.63
C GLY A 108 3.81 -1.93 3.05
N PRO A 109 3.24 -2.66 4.02
CA PRO A 109 3.13 -2.21 5.40
C PRO A 109 4.48 -1.98 6.08
N TYR A 110 5.49 -2.83 5.78
CA TYR A 110 6.86 -2.61 6.25
C TYR A 110 7.44 -1.29 5.74
N VAL A 111 7.39 -1.05 4.42
CA VAL A 111 7.93 0.14 3.78
C VAL A 111 7.25 1.40 4.33
N LEU A 112 5.92 1.39 4.40
CA LEU A 112 5.14 2.49 4.96
C LEU A 112 5.54 2.79 6.41
N LYS A 113 5.63 1.77 7.26
CA LYS A 113 6.02 1.94 8.65
C LYS A 113 7.41 2.55 8.77
N GLN A 114 8.40 2.05 8.01
CA GLN A 114 9.76 2.58 8.03
C GLN A 114 9.83 4.02 7.53
N LEU A 115 9.16 4.34 6.42
CA LEU A 115 9.07 5.72 5.91
C LEU A 115 8.51 6.68 6.96
N LEU A 116 7.36 6.34 7.54
CA LEU A 116 6.72 7.17 8.55
C LEU A 116 7.59 7.30 9.81
N THR A 117 8.35 6.25 10.16
CA THR A 117 9.31 6.29 11.27
C THR A 117 10.48 7.22 10.95
N HIS A 118 11.05 7.16 9.74
CA HIS A 118 12.09 8.09 9.28
C HIS A 118 11.59 9.54 9.26
N ILE A 119 10.36 9.78 8.81
CA ILE A 119 9.75 11.12 8.82
C ILE A 119 9.53 11.61 10.27
N GLU A 120 9.19 10.74 11.21
CA GLU A 120 9.00 11.14 12.60
C GLU A 120 10.27 11.76 13.20
N TYR A 121 11.45 11.24 12.85
CA TYR A 121 12.72 11.76 13.33
C TYR A 121 12.93 13.24 12.93
N GLY A 122 13.11 14.10 13.94
CA GLY A 122 13.39 15.53 13.76
C GLY A 122 12.13 16.41 13.66
N PHE A 123 12.01 17.19 12.57
CA PHE A 123 10.92 18.16 12.40
C PHE A 123 9.65 17.55 11.76
N GLY A 124 9.73 16.34 11.21
CA GLY A 124 8.63 15.72 10.47
C GLY A 124 7.49 15.21 11.34
N ARG A 125 7.70 15.03 12.66
CA ARG A 125 6.61 14.75 13.61
C ARG A 125 5.44 15.74 13.52
N LYS A 126 5.73 17.04 13.30
CA LYS A 126 4.69 18.06 13.14
C LYS A 126 3.87 17.85 11.86
N TRP A 127 4.50 17.37 10.79
CA TRP A 127 3.81 17.03 9.55
C TRP A 127 2.91 15.81 9.76
N LEU A 128 3.42 14.74 10.40
CA LEU A 128 2.62 13.54 10.70
C LEU A 128 1.39 13.86 11.57
N GLN A 129 1.51 14.78 12.53
CA GLN A 129 0.37 15.28 13.31
C GLN A 129 -0.66 16.05 12.47
N CYS A 130 -0.23 16.65 11.36
CA CYS A 130 -1.13 17.35 10.44
C CYS A 130 -1.82 16.41 9.46
N MET A 131 -1.28 15.20 9.24
CA MET A 131 -1.82 14.20 8.31
C MET A 131 -3.14 13.63 8.83
N LYS A 132 -4.24 14.03 8.18
CA LYS A 132 -5.61 13.65 8.62
C LYS A 132 -6.24 12.52 7.83
N ARG A 133 -5.85 12.34 6.56
CA ARG A 133 -6.49 11.39 5.65
C ARG A 133 -5.42 10.65 4.88
N ILE A 134 -5.53 9.32 4.86
CA ILE A 134 -4.63 8.46 4.11
C ILE A 134 -5.43 7.49 3.24
N GLU A 135 -4.87 7.14 2.09
CA GLU A 135 -5.34 6.06 1.23
C GLU A 135 -4.19 5.06 1.08
N LEU A 136 -4.48 3.79 1.37
CA LEU A 136 -3.48 2.70 1.29
C LEU A 136 -3.86 1.79 0.14
N ASN A 137 -2.97 1.60 -0.81
CA ASN A 137 -3.17 0.66 -1.91
C ASN A 137 -1.83 0.04 -2.33
N TRP A 138 -1.54 -1.16 -1.84
CA TRP A 138 -0.42 -1.96 -2.28
C TRP A 138 -0.72 -2.63 -3.63
N ILE A 139 -0.26 -1.99 -4.71
CA ILE A 139 -0.51 -2.42 -6.08
C ILE A 139 0.21 -3.74 -6.37
N THR A 140 1.51 -3.78 -6.10
CA THR A 140 2.41 -4.91 -6.29
C THR A 140 2.42 -5.78 -5.03
N PHE A 141 1.54 -6.79 -4.98
CA PHE A 141 1.49 -7.68 -3.81
C PHE A 141 2.75 -8.58 -3.81
N PRO A 142 3.41 -8.82 -2.66
CA PRO A 142 4.67 -9.53 -2.63
C PRO A 142 4.48 -11.03 -2.86
N ASN A 143 5.54 -11.70 -3.31
CA ASN A 143 5.56 -13.15 -3.40
C ASN A 143 5.71 -13.79 -2.03
N LEU A 144 4.58 -14.21 -1.44
CA LEU A 144 4.60 -14.85 -0.13
C LEU A 144 5.37 -16.17 -0.12
N ARG A 145 5.68 -16.81 -1.25
CA ARG A 145 6.48 -18.06 -1.23
C ARG A 145 7.83 -17.86 -0.54
N MET A 146 8.43 -16.69 -0.70
CA MET A 146 9.71 -16.30 -0.12
C MET A 146 9.58 -15.58 1.23
N TYR A 147 8.40 -15.68 1.88
CA TYR A 147 8.14 -15.06 3.18
C TYR A 147 8.29 -16.03 4.36
N PRO A 148 8.86 -15.62 5.51
CA PRO A 148 9.60 -14.36 5.71
C PRO A 148 10.91 -14.35 4.91
N PRO A 149 11.46 -13.18 4.56
CA PRO A 149 12.77 -13.10 3.91
C PRO A 149 13.80 -13.90 4.74
N GLU A 150 14.62 -14.72 4.07
CA GLU A 150 15.57 -15.63 4.72
C GLU A 150 16.59 -14.87 5.60
N ARG A 151 16.29 -14.73 6.90
CA ARG A 151 17.20 -14.11 7.90
C ARG A 151 18.36 -15.00 8.33
N SER A 152 18.56 -16.16 7.69
CA SER A 152 19.49 -17.22 8.14
C SER A 152 20.97 -16.89 7.95
N GLY A 153 21.31 -15.75 7.34
CA GLY A 153 22.63 -15.14 7.46
C GLY A 153 22.53 -13.87 8.31
N PHE A 154 23.12 -13.87 9.51
CA PHE A 154 23.33 -12.67 10.33
C PHE A 154 24.36 -11.68 9.71
N GLN A 155 24.43 -11.60 8.39
CA GLN A 155 24.95 -10.47 7.67
C GLN A 155 23.73 -9.73 7.15
N ASP A 156 23.51 -8.49 7.63
CA ASP A 156 22.64 -7.55 6.95
C ASP A 156 22.86 -7.70 5.44
N GLU A 157 21.76 -7.85 4.70
CA GLU A 157 21.63 -8.10 3.25
C GLU A 157 22.29 -7.03 2.34
N TRP A 158 23.25 -6.26 2.87
CA TRP A 158 23.87 -5.03 2.36
C TRP A 158 25.36 -5.22 1.98
N TRP A 159 25.85 -6.46 1.88
CA TRP A 159 27.28 -6.75 1.69
C TRP A 159 27.74 -6.80 0.22
N TRP A 160 26.83 -6.78 -0.75
CA TRP A 160 27.15 -6.85 -2.18
C TRP A 160 27.23 -5.49 -2.89
N GLU A 161 26.89 -4.38 -2.23
CA GLU A 161 26.99 -3.01 -2.79
C GLU A 161 28.16 -2.19 -2.20
N ASN A 162 29.06 -2.85 -1.46
CA ASN A 162 30.24 -2.23 -0.84
C ASN A 162 31.56 -2.67 -1.51
N ASP A 163 31.51 -3.24 -2.71
CA ASP A 163 32.64 -3.17 -3.61
C ASP A 163 32.71 -1.72 -4.10
N GLY A 164 33.65 -0.93 -3.58
CA GLY A 164 33.83 0.49 -3.91
C GLY A 164 34.24 0.78 -5.37
N HIS A 165 33.53 0.17 -6.32
CA HIS A 165 33.65 0.21 -7.75
C HIS A 165 32.27 0.58 -8.32
N GLU A 166 31.96 1.87 -8.36
CA GLU A 166 30.99 2.37 -9.34
C GLU A 166 31.51 1.99 -10.73
N VAL A 167 30.84 1.04 -11.39
CA VAL A 167 31.09 0.77 -12.80
C VAL A 167 30.47 1.93 -13.56
N ASP A 168 31.32 2.90 -13.93
CA ASP A 168 30.95 4.04 -14.78
C ASP A 168 30.56 3.52 -16.18
N VAL A 169 29.26 3.25 -16.35
CA VAL A 169 28.68 2.64 -17.55
C VAL A 169 28.83 3.55 -18.77
N ASP A 170 29.07 4.84 -18.57
CA ASP A 170 29.32 5.82 -19.63
C ASP A 170 30.69 5.63 -20.29
N TYR A 171 31.63 4.92 -19.65
CA TYR A 171 32.97 4.69 -20.18
C TYR A 171 33.11 3.41 -21.03
N VAL A 172 32.10 2.54 -21.07
CA VAL A 172 32.13 1.28 -21.82
C VAL A 172 31.38 1.44 -23.15
N ARG A 173 32.10 2.04 -24.12
CA ARG A 173 31.82 2.03 -25.58
C ARG A 173 30.52 2.69 -26.06
N GLY A 174 30.66 3.93 -26.53
CA GLY A 174 30.13 4.36 -27.82
C GLY A 174 28.62 4.17 -28.04
N ALA A 175 27.83 5.04 -27.41
CA ALA A 175 26.40 5.19 -27.60
C ALA A 175 25.99 5.27 -29.09
N GLN A 176 25.49 4.16 -29.65
CA GLN A 176 24.70 4.12 -30.88
C GLN A 176 23.69 2.95 -30.88
N TYR A 177 22.93 2.74 -29.80
CA TYR A 177 21.58 2.17 -29.89
C TYR A 177 20.86 2.32 -28.54
N SER A 178 19.71 3.00 -28.56
CA SER A 178 18.79 3.17 -27.43
C SER A 178 17.84 1.97 -27.40
N GLY A 179 18.09 1.00 -26.53
CA GLY A 179 17.26 -0.20 -26.44
C GLY A 179 17.87 -1.30 -25.58
N HIS A 180 18.24 -0.97 -24.34
CA HIS A 180 18.58 -1.96 -23.31
C HIS A 180 17.77 -1.56 -22.08
N TYR A 181 16.53 -2.06 -21.95
CA TYR A 181 16.21 -3.37 -21.41
C TYR A 181 16.68 -3.53 -19.96
N ASP A 182 15.86 -2.95 -19.09
CA ASP A 182 15.31 -3.45 -17.82
C ASP A 182 15.14 -4.99 -17.68
N GLU A 183 15.38 -5.79 -18.73
CA GLU A 183 15.26 -7.25 -18.76
C GLU A 183 16.37 -8.02 -17.98
N TYR A 184 17.36 -7.33 -17.41
CA TYR A 184 18.41 -7.95 -16.58
C TYR A 184 18.36 -7.57 -15.09
N ASP A 185 17.31 -6.86 -14.64
CA ASP A 185 17.05 -6.59 -13.21
C ASP A 185 16.28 -7.75 -12.52
N HIS A 186 16.41 -8.97 -13.05
CA HIS A 186 16.02 -10.18 -12.32
C HIS A 186 17.05 -10.46 -11.19
N ALA A 187 16.89 -9.72 -10.09
CA ALA A 187 17.69 -9.83 -8.88
C ALA A 187 17.43 -11.15 -8.12
N GLY A 188 17.96 -12.26 -8.63
CA GLY A 188 18.14 -13.51 -7.86
C GLY A 188 16.87 -14.13 -7.27
N GLY A 189 17.03 -15.26 -6.55
CA GLY A 189 15.92 -16.00 -5.94
C GLY A 189 15.42 -15.41 -4.61
N TYR A 190 15.38 -14.08 -4.47
CA TYR A 190 15.16 -13.40 -3.19
C TYR A 190 13.81 -12.65 -3.13
N TYR A 191 13.40 -12.26 -1.91
CA TYR A 191 12.11 -11.62 -1.62
C TYR A 191 12.05 -10.20 -2.20
N ASP A 192 11.38 -10.06 -3.34
CA ASP A 192 11.03 -8.78 -3.95
C ASP A 192 9.55 -8.45 -3.66
N ASP A 193 9.29 -7.23 -3.20
CA ASP A 193 7.94 -6.71 -2.99
C ASP A 193 7.17 -6.56 -4.32
N ASN A 194 7.84 -6.73 -5.48
CA ASN A 194 7.28 -6.41 -6.80
C ASN A 194 7.17 -7.57 -7.79
N PHE A 195 7.33 -8.82 -7.38
CA PHE A 195 7.44 -9.90 -8.37
C PHE A 195 6.14 -10.27 -9.09
N TYR A 196 4.99 -9.79 -8.61
CA TYR A 196 3.71 -10.15 -9.18
C TYR A 196 3.14 -9.03 -10.05
N GLU A 197 3.34 -9.19 -11.36
CA GLU A 197 2.63 -8.43 -12.37
C GLU A 197 1.11 -8.72 -12.26
N PRO A 198 0.24 -7.76 -12.63
CA PRO A 198 -1.20 -7.98 -12.68
C PRO A 198 -1.64 -9.18 -13.52
N GLU A 199 -0.74 -9.73 -14.36
CA GLU A 199 -0.97 -10.84 -15.28
C GLU A 199 -0.49 -12.20 -14.74
N ASP A 200 0.15 -12.25 -13.57
CA ASP A 200 0.76 -13.49 -13.04
C ASP A 200 -0.30 -14.57 -12.75
N GLU A 201 -0.13 -15.74 -13.38
CA GLU A 201 -1.02 -16.90 -13.34
C GLU A 201 -1.31 -17.42 -11.93
N SER A 202 -0.46 -17.13 -10.94
CA SER A 202 -0.70 -17.51 -9.54
C SER A 202 -1.87 -16.75 -8.89
N PHE A 203 -2.30 -15.62 -9.47
CA PHE A 203 -3.51 -14.88 -9.06
C PHE A 203 -4.77 -15.31 -9.79
N TYR A 204 -4.62 -15.90 -10.98
CA TYR A 204 -5.72 -16.34 -11.81
C TYR A 204 -5.99 -17.85 -11.64
N PRO A 205 -7.17 -18.35 -12.00
CA PRO A 205 -7.37 -19.79 -12.07
C PRO A 205 -6.43 -20.35 -13.15
N PRO A 206 -5.80 -21.53 -12.94
CA PRO A 206 -5.19 -22.23 -14.06
C PRO A 206 -6.29 -22.47 -15.10
N TRP A 207 -6.02 -22.11 -16.35
CA TRP A 207 -6.92 -22.46 -17.45
C TRP A 207 -7.07 -23.99 -17.43
N PRO A 208 -8.28 -24.56 -17.53
CA PRO A 208 -8.37 -25.99 -17.76
C PRO A 208 -7.66 -26.26 -19.07
N ASP A 209 -6.48 -26.86 -19.00
CA ASP A 209 -5.77 -27.34 -20.17
C ASP A 209 -6.77 -28.21 -20.95
N HIS A 210 -7.22 -27.72 -22.10
CA HIS A 210 -8.02 -28.51 -23.04
C HIS A 210 -7.21 -29.68 -23.63
N ASN A 211 -5.98 -29.89 -23.15
CA ASN A 211 -5.11 -31.02 -23.42
C ASN A 211 -4.86 -31.90 -22.19
N ALA A 212 -5.71 -31.89 -21.17
CA ALA A 212 -5.72 -32.99 -20.21
C ALA A 212 -6.05 -34.28 -20.98
N PRO A 213 -5.12 -35.25 -21.12
CA PRO A 213 -5.44 -36.50 -21.78
C PRO A 213 -6.55 -37.16 -20.96
N THR A 214 -7.68 -37.39 -21.61
CA THR A 214 -8.81 -38.15 -21.10
C THR A 214 -8.31 -39.29 -20.23
N THR A 215 -8.71 -39.25 -18.95
CA THR A 215 -8.45 -40.29 -17.95
C THR A 215 -8.67 -41.67 -18.57
N ALA A 216 -7.58 -42.35 -18.90
CA ALA A 216 -7.64 -43.74 -19.34
C ALA A 216 -8.03 -44.58 -18.12
N SER A 217 -9.27 -45.03 -18.08
CA SER A 217 -9.90 -45.79 -16.99
C SER A 217 -9.33 -47.20 -16.78
N ASN A 218 -8.12 -47.50 -17.25
CA ASN A 218 -7.56 -48.86 -17.34
C ASN A 218 -6.10 -48.96 -16.83
N ASP A 219 -5.76 -48.28 -15.73
CA ASP A 219 -4.50 -48.55 -15.03
C ASP A 219 -4.74 -48.99 -13.57
N PRO A 220 -4.96 -50.29 -13.33
CA PRO A 220 -5.17 -50.83 -11.99
C PRO A 220 -3.90 -50.87 -11.12
N PHE A 221 -2.72 -50.51 -11.66
CA PHE A 221 -1.47 -50.55 -10.92
C PHE A 221 -0.74 -49.19 -10.82
N GLY A 222 -1.30 -48.11 -11.40
CA GLY A 222 -0.80 -46.74 -11.24
C GLY A 222 0.54 -46.44 -11.93
N PHE A 223 0.98 -47.26 -12.88
CA PHE A 223 2.25 -47.07 -13.58
C PHE A 223 2.23 -45.98 -14.66
N SER A 224 1.06 -45.55 -15.11
CA SER A 224 0.89 -44.45 -16.09
C SER A 224 1.33 -43.08 -15.56
N ARG A 225 1.54 -42.95 -14.24
CA ARG A 225 2.11 -41.74 -13.61
C ARG A 225 3.59 -41.89 -13.22
N HIS A 226 4.18 -43.08 -13.36
CA HIS A 226 5.59 -43.30 -13.03
C HIS A 226 6.46 -43.18 -14.28
N TYR A 227 7.11 -42.03 -14.44
CA TYR A 227 8.19 -41.87 -15.41
C TYR A 227 9.53 -42.18 -14.71
N PRO A 228 10.19 -43.31 -14.99
CA PRO A 228 11.44 -43.70 -14.31
C PRO A 228 12.67 -42.88 -14.74
N PHE A 229 12.47 -41.87 -15.60
CA PHE A 229 13.50 -40.90 -16.02
C PHE A 229 13.22 -39.49 -15.49
N ALA A 230 12.38 -39.33 -14.46
CA ALA A 230 12.23 -38.06 -13.78
C ALA A 230 13.57 -37.69 -13.11
N ASP A 231 14.12 -36.54 -13.48
CA ASP A 231 15.32 -35.96 -12.89
C ASP A 231 15.07 -35.75 -11.38
N PRO A 232 15.91 -36.28 -10.46
CA PRO A 232 15.74 -36.09 -9.02
C PRO A 232 15.85 -34.62 -8.56
N LEU A 233 16.20 -33.69 -9.46
CA LEU A 233 16.17 -32.25 -9.22
C LEU A 233 14.86 -31.57 -9.67
N ARG A 234 13.94 -32.29 -10.30
CA ARG A 234 12.66 -31.75 -10.75
C ARG A 234 11.67 -31.78 -9.58
N GLN A 235 11.30 -30.60 -9.08
CA GLN A 235 10.22 -30.46 -8.09
C GLN A 235 8.92 -31.07 -8.63
N PRO A 236 8.16 -31.81 -7.80
CA PRO A 236 6.95 -32.50 -8.25
C PRO A 236 5.88 -31.49 -8.70
N THR A 237 5.25 -31.76 -9.84
CA THR A 237 4.17 -30.94 -10.39
C THR A 237 2.82 -31.25 -9.73
N SER A 238 2.35 -30.25 -8.98
CA SER A 238 1.02 -29.62 -8.96
C SER A 238 -0.24 -30.32 -8.43
N ASP A 239 -0.41 -31.66 -8.43
CA ASP A 239 -1.76 -32.20 -8.17
C ASP A 239 -1.99 -32.76 -6.75
N ASP A 240 -0.99 -33.38 -6.11
CA ASP A 240 -1.11 -33.84 -4.69
C ASP A 240 -0.67 -32.76 -3.68
N ASP A 241 -0.12 -31.66 -4.19
CA ASP A 241 0.65 -30.68 -3.44
C ASP A 241 -0.14 -29.36 -3.26
N ALA A 242 -1.23 -29.17 -4.01
CA ALA A 242 -2.06 -27.95 -3.99
C ALA A 242 -2.69 -27.66 -2.61
N GLY A 243 -3.01 -28.71 -1.83
CA GLY A 243 -3.50 -28.57 -0.46
C GLY A 243 -2.41 -28.11 0.52
N PHE A 244 -1.21 -28.69 0.41
CA PHE A 244 -0.06 -28.32 1.25
C PHE A 244 0.43 -26.89 0.95
N TYR A 245 0.45 -26.49 -0.34
CA TYR A 245 0.82 -25.13 -0.74
C TYR A 245 -0.23 -24.07 -0.32
N ALA A 246 -1.52 -24.40 -0.32
CA ALA A 246 -2.55 -23.44 0.12
C ALA A 246 -2.44 -23.14 1.63
N ASP A 247 -2.19 -24.17 2.44
CA ASP A 247 -2.00 -24.03 3.88
C ASP A 247 -0.68 -23.30 4.20
N ASP A 248 0.41 -23.58 3.47
CA ASP A 248 1.68 -22.83 3.59
C ASP A 248 1.48 -21.35 3.28
N MET A 249 0.83 -21.01 2.16
CA MET A 249 0.58 -19.62 1.78
C MET A 249 -0.36 -18.89 2.76
N SER A 250 -1.32 -19.60 3.36
CA SER A 250 -2.17 -19.03 4.42
C SER A 250 -1.37 -18.70 5.68
N THR A 251 -0.49 -19.62 6.10
CA THR A 251 0.40 -19.44 7.25
C THR A 251 1.36 -18.27 7.01
N LYS A 252 1.88 -18.14 5.78
CA LYS A 252 2.75 -17.02 5.40
C LYS A 252 2.02 -15.69 5.33
N LEU A 253 0.74 -15.68 4.93
CA LEU A 253 -0.09 -14.48 5.03
C LEU A 253 -0.29 -14.07 6.49
N ASP A 254 -0.58 -15.01 7.39
CA ASP A 254 -0.72 -14.74 8.82
C ASP A 254 0.61 -14.23 9.44
N LEU A 255 1.74 -14.75 8.98
CA LEU A 255 3.06 -14.23 9.34
C LEU A 255 3.25 -12.79 8.85
N LEU A 256 2.91 -12.48 7.60
CA LEU A 256 3.01 -11.11 7.07
C LEU A 256 2.11 -10.15 7.86
N VAL A 257 0.89 -10.58 8.16
CA VAL A 257 -0.06 -9.80 8.94
C VAL A 257 0.52 -9.52 10.33
N SER A 258 0.99 -10.55 11.04
CA SER A 258 1.52 -10.40 12.40
C SER A 258 2.84 -9.62 12.48
N LEU A 259 3.72 -9.75 11.49
CA LEU A 259 5.04 -9.10 11.49
C LEU A 259 5.04 -7.68 10.91
N GLU A 260 4.10 -7.36 10.02
CA GLU A 260 4.12 -6.08 9.28
C GLU A 260 2.81 -5.30 9.38
N VAL A 261 1.65 -5.92 9.15
CA VAL A 261 0.35 -5.21 9.20
C VAL A 261 0.01 -4.79 10.63
N THR A 262 0.04 -5.72 11.58
CA THR A 262 -0.27 -5.42 12.99
C THR A 262 0.63 -4.30 13.53
N PRO A 263 1.97 -4.34 13.36
CA PRO A 263 2.84 -3.28 13.86
C PRO A 263 2.67 -1.94 13.13
N LEU A 264 2.22 -1.92 11.87
CA LEU A 264 1.87 -0.69 11.18
C LEU A 264 0.65 -0.04 11.84
N PHE A 265 -0.44 -0.79 12.05
CA PHE A 265 -1.66 -0.24 12.65
C PHE A 265 -1.47 0.15 14.12
N GLU A 266 -0.66 -0.59 14.88
CA GLU A 266 -0.24 -0.19 16.23
C GLU A 266 0.49 1.17 16.20
N TYR A 267 1.37 1.36 15.21
CA TYR A 267 2.09 2.62 15.04
C TYR A 267 1.17 3.77 14.60
N LEU A 268 0.22 3.52 13.68
CA LEU A 268 -0.79 4.51 13.27
C LEU A 268 -1.75 4.90 14.41
N CYS A 269 -1.98 4.00 15.38
CA CYS A 269 -2.74 4.28 16.61
C CYS A 269 -1.97 5.17 17.61
N SER A 270 -0.66 5.37 17.41
CA SER A 270 0.15 6.19 18.31
C SER A 270 -0.28 7.67 18.29
N PRO A 271 -0.01 8.44 19.37
CA PRO A 271 -0.37 9.86 19.44
C PRO A 271 0.45 10.77 18.50
N VAL A 272 1.33 10.19 17.69
CA VAL A 272 2.05 10.90 16.63
C VAL A 272 1.09 11.34 15.53
N PHE A 273 0.03 10.58 15.31
CA PHE A 273 -0.89 10.76 14.20
C PHE A 273 -2.22 11.36 14.65
N ALA A 274 -2.81 12.20 13.80
CA ALA A 274 -4.18 12.71 13.95
C ALA A 274 -5.07 12.22 12.80
N ILE A 275 -4.84 10.97 12.37
CA ILE A 275 -5.57 10.36 11.25
C ILE A 275 -7.04 10.24 11.61
N SER A 276 -7.87 10.92 10.83
CA SER A 276 -9.33 10.97 10.95
C SER A 276 -10.05 10.07 9.96
N SER A 277 -9.41 9.78 8.82
CA SER A 277 -9.94 8.91 7.76
C SER A 277 -8.84 8.01 7.19
N ILE A 278 -9.16 6.73 7.02
CA ILE A 278 -8.35 5.78 6.25
C ILE A 278 -9.20 5.29 5.08
N THR A 279 -8.62 5.23 3.89
CA THR A 279 -9.26 4.68 2.69
C THR A 279 -8.53 3.42 2.28
N LEU A 280 -9.25 2.32 2.09
CA LEU A 280 -8.71 1.01 1.70
C LEU A 280 -9.47 0.46 0.49
N PRO A 281 -8.79 -0.24 -0.43
CA PRO A 281 -9.44 -1.03 -1.45
C PRO A 281 -9.88 -2.39 -0.89
N LEU A 282 -11.05 -2.84 -1.30
CA LEU A 282 -11.50 -4.21 -1.13
C LEU A 282 -12.07 -4.66 -2.48
N HIS A 283 -11.93 -5.93 -2.82
CA HIS A 283 -12.30 -6.39 -4.15
C HIS A 283 -13.30 -7.54 -4.10
N PHE A 284 -14.15 -7.60 -5.13
CA PHE A 284 -14.95 -8.77 -5.45
C PHE A 284 -14.43 -9.46 -6.71
N ILE A 285 -14.72 -10.75 -6.83
CA ILE A 285 -14.31 -11.58 -7.96
C ILE A 285 -15.50 -11.91 -8.86
N SER A 286 -15.21 -12.44 -10.04
CA SER A 286 -16.26 -12.96 -10.92
C SER A 286 -16.96 -14.18 -10.30
N LYS A 287 -18.22 -14.38 -10.68
CA LYS A 287 -19.03 -15.51 -10.24
C LYS A 287 -18.40 -16.85 -10.61
N SER A 288 -17.83 -16.95 -11.81
CA SER A 288 -17.13 -18.15 -12.28
C SER A 288 -15.88 -18.46 -11.46
N SER A 289 -15.07 -17.44 -11.14
CA SER A 289 -13.89 -17.58 -10.27
C SER A 289 -14.28 -18.02 -8.86
N TYR A 290 -15.35 -17.43 -8.30
CA TYR A 290 -15.87 -17.82 -7.00
C TYR A 290 -16.33 -19.29 -6.98
N GLN A 291 -17.12 -19.71 -7.96
CA GLN A 291 -17.63 -21.09 -8.04
C GLN A 291 -16.49 -22.11 -8.20
N ASN A 292 -15.52 -21.81 -9.07
CA ASN A 292 -14.38 -22.68 -9.28
C ASN A 292 -13.54 -22.82 -8.00
N ARG A 293 -13.23 -21.71 -7.32
CA ARG A 293 -12.48 -21.71 -6.06
C ARG A 293 -13.25 -22.40 -4.93
N ARG A 294 -14.55 -22.19 -4.82
CA ARG A 294 -15.40 -22.89 -3.84
C ARG A 294 -15.40 -24.40 -4.05
N ALA A 295 -15.34 -24.87 -5.30
CA ALA A 295 -15.30 -26.29 -5.63
C ALA A 295 -13.90 -26.91 -5.42
N THR A 296 -12.84 -26.19 -5.78
CA THR A 296 -11.46 -26.70 -5.79
C THR A 296 -10.69 -26.45 -4.50
N ARG A 297 -11.03 -25.41 -3.73
CA ARG A 297 -10.29 -24.94 -2.55
C ARG A 297 -11.25 -24.58 -1.41
N GLN A 298 -11.71 -25.59 -0.68
CA GLN A 298 -12.57 -25.38 0.50
C GLN A 298 -11.82 -24.54 1.55
N GLY A 299 -12.45 -23.47 2.05
CA GLY A 299 -11.85 -22.52 3.00
C GLY A 299 -11.04 -21.39 2.38
N TYR A 300 -10.73 -21.45 1.09
CA TYR A 300 -9.94 -20.44 0.37
C TYR A 300 -10.67 -19.90 -0.86
N THR A 301 -11.92 -19.47 -0.65
CA THR A 301 -12.83 -18.95 -1.69
C THR A 301 -12.29 -17.70 -2.37
N LEU A 302 -11.60 -16.83 -1.62
CA LEU A 302 -11.03 -15.59 -2.13
C LEU A 302 -9.54 -15.70 -2.51
N PRO A 303 -9.10 -14.98 -3.56
CA PRO A 303 -7.70 -14.76 -3.87
C PRO A 303 -6.88 -14.23 -2.69
N LEU A 304 -5.59 -14.54 -2.68
CA LEU A 304 -4.66 -14.17 -1.62
C LEU A 304 -4.57 -12.65 -1.39
N LYS A 305 -4.51 -11.86 -2.47
CA LYS A 305 -4.51 -10.39 -2.40
C LYS A 305 -5.78 -9.83 -1.73
N ILE A 306 -6.94 -10.42 -2.01
CA ILE A 306 -8.21 -10.02 -1.39
C ILE A 306 -8.21 -10.41 0.09
N ARG A 307 -7.74 -11.62 0.43
CA ARG A 307 -7.59 -12.05 1.82
C ARG A 307 -6.66 -11.12 2.61
N TYR A 308 -5.54 -10.69 2.02
CA TYR A 308 -4.68 -9.67 2.62
C TYR A 308 -5.44 -8.38 2.94
N TRP A 309 -6.16 -7.82 1.96
CA TRP A 309 -6.95 -6.60 2.18
C TRP A 309 -8.07 -6.77 3.21
N VAL A 310 -8.64 -7.97 3.32
CA VAL A 310 -9.53 -8.33 4.43
C VAL A 310 -8.82 -8.16 5.77
N HIS A 311 -7.61 -8.70 5.95
CA HIS A 311 -6.84 -8.53 7.20
C HIS A 311 -6.50 -7.05 7.48
N VAL A 312 -6.12 -6.28 6.46
CA VAL A 312 -5.85 -4.83 6.59
C VAL A 312 -7.14 -4.09 7.01
N CYS A 313 -8.27 -4.44 6.41
CA CYS A 313 -9.58 -3.87 6.76
C CYS A 313 -9.99 -4.20 8.20
N VAL A 314 -9.77 -5.45 8.64
CA VAL A 314 -9.99 -5.86 10.04
C VAL A 314 -9.16 -5.00 11.00
N HIS A 315 -7.87 -4.79 10.74
CA HIS A 315 -7.03 -3.95 11.60
C HIS A 315 -7.47 -2.48 11.61
N ALA A 316 -7.91 -1.95 10.46
CA ALA A 316 -8.44 -0.60 10.37
C ALA A 316 -9.77 -0.44 11.13
N MET A 317 -10.63 -1.46 11.11
CA MET A 317 -11.87 -1.51 11.89
C MET A 317 -11.60 -1.60 13.39
N VAL A 318 -10.63 -2.43 13.80
CA VAL A 318 -10.17 -2.49 15.20
C VAL A 318 -9.65 -1.12 15.64
N MET A 319 -8.87 -0.44 14.79
CA MET A 319 -8.43 0.93 15.04
C MET A 319 -9.60 1.91 15.13
N LEU A 320 -10.62 1.80 14.26
CA LEU A 320 -11.80 2.68 14.28
C LEU A 320 -12.58 2.54 15.60
N HIS A 321 -12.75 1.30 16.06
CA HIS A 321 -13.45 0.99 17.31
C HIS A 321 -12.62 1.36 18.55
N GLY A 322 -11.30 1.12 18.54
CA GLY A 322 -10.42 1.35 19.69
C GLY A 322 -9.82 2.74 19.80
N SER A 323 -9.74 3.50 18.70
CA SER A 323 -9.09 4.81 18.66
C SER A 323 -10.08 5.97 18.82
N PHE A 324 -9.58 7.07 19.39
CA PHE A 324 -10.27 8.35 19.46
C PHE A 324 -9.97 9.26 18.27
N THR A 325 -8.91 8.98 17.51
CA THR A 325 -8.48 9.82 16.38
C THR A 325 -9.22 9.47 15.10
N LEU A 326 -9.32 8.18 14.79
CA LEU A 326 -10.00 7.68 13.60
C LEU A 326 -11.52 7.87 13.75
N ARG A 327 -12.13 8.54 12.78
CA ARG A 327 -13.56 8.85 12.77
C ARG A 327 -14.30 8.04 11.72
N GLU A 328 -13.66 7.83 10.57
CA GLU A 328 -14.23 7.09 9.46
C GLU A 328 -13.21 6.15 8.82
N LEU A 329 -13.70 5.00 8.36
CA LEU A 329 -12.98 4.07 7.50
C LEU A 329 -13.75 3.96 6.19
N ARG A 330 -13.11 4.33 5.08
CA ARG A 330 -13.69 4.24 3.74
C ARG A 330 -13.16 2.99 3.05
N VAL A 331 -14.07 2.14 2.58
CA VAL A 331 -13.73 0.95 1.82
C VAL A 331 -14.24 1.14 0.39
N LYS A 332 -13.31 1.23 -0.57
CA LYS A 332 -13.62 1.23 -2.00
C LYS A 332 -13.78 -0.23 -2.45
N TYR A 333 -15.02 -0.69 -2.59
CA TYR A 333 -15.35 -2.05 -3.01
C TYR A 333 -15.48 -2.11 -4.53
N LYS A 334 -14.44 -2.63 -5.18
CA LYS A 334 -14.25 -2.56 -6.64
C LYS A 334 -14.03 -3.94 -7.27
N PRO A 335 -14.28 -4.11 -8.58
CA PRO A 335 -13.98 -5.38 -9.25
C PRO A 335 -12.48 -5.66 -9.22
N GLN A 336 -12.10 -6.93 -9.03
CA GLN A 336 -10.71 -7.36 -9.07
C GLN A 336 -10.12 -7.32 -10.48
N ASP A 337 -10.93 -7.66 -11.48
CA ASP A 337 -10.56 -7.74 -12.90
C ASP A 337 -11.78 -7.44 -13.80
N LEU A 338 -11.56 -7.37 -15.10
CA LEU A 338 -12.62 -7.15 -16.10
C LEU A 338 -13.76 -8.17 -15.97
N TRP A 339 -13.44 -9.42 -15.64
CA TRP A 339 -14.43 -10.49 -15.51
C TRP A 339 -15.32 -10.28 -14.29
N ALA A 340 -14.76 -9.81 -13.18
CA ALA A 340 -15.51 -9.42 -11.99
C ALA A 340 -16.47 -8.28 -12.31
N SER A 341 -16.12 -7.37 -13.22
CA SER A 341 -17.06 -6.35 -13.69
C SER A 341 -18.18 -6.90 -14.58
N MET A 342 -17.87 -7.84 -15.48
CA MET A 342 -18.86 -8.38 -16.43
C MET A 342 -19.85 -9.34 -15.77
N GLU A 343 -19.37 -10.20 -14.89
CA GLU A 343 -20.17 -11.19 -14.17
C GLU A 343 -19.77 -11.21 -12.69
N PRO A 344 -20.16 -10.18 -11.91
CA PRO A 344 -19.77 -10.09 -10.50
C PRO A 344 -20.39 -11.25 -9.70
N ALA A 345 -19.62 -11.80 -8.77
CA ALA A 345 -20.15 -12.74 -7.78
C ALA A 345 -21.17 -12.05 -6.86
N ASP A 346 -21.02 -10.73 -6.68
CA ASP A 346 -21.80 -9.91 -5.76
C ASP A 346 -22.81 -9.01 -6.48
N SER A 347 -24.00 -8.85 -5.90
CA SER A 347 -24.99 -7.91 -6.42
C SER A 347 -24.83 -6.56 -5.73
N LEU A 348 -24.10 -5.63 -6.37
CA LEU A 348 -23.82 -4.31 -5.77
C LEU A 348 -25.10 -3.54 -5.39
N GLN A 349 -26.15 -3.62 -6.21
CA GLN A 349 -27.45 -3.02 -5.92
C GLN A 349 -28.07 -3.60 -4.64
N ARG A 350 -28.00 -4.92 -4.47
CA ARG A 350 -28.55 -5.59 -3.29
C ARG A 350 -27.71 -5.29 -2.05
N ILE A 351 -26.39 -5.20 -2.17
CA ILE A 351 -25.51 -4.76 -1.08
C ILE A 351 -25.83 -3.31 -0.67
N MET A 352 -26.10 -2.43 -1.63
CA MET A 352 -26.54 -1.06 -1.36
C MET A 352 -27.89 -1.02 -0.62
N GLU A 353 -28.85 -1.84 -1.02
CA GLU A 353 -30.20 -1.86 -0.42
C GLU A 353 -30.24 -2.55 0.96
N LYS A 354 -29.61 -3.72 1.08
CA LYS A 354 -29.66 -4.57 2.29
C LYS A 354 -28.48 -4.35 3.24
N GLY A 355 -27.44 -3.64 2.81
CA GLY A 355 -26.24 -3.36 3.59
C GLY A 355 -25.19 -4.48 3.57
N VAL A 356 -24.05 -4.17 4.20
CA VAL A 356 -22.84 -5.00 4.27
C VAL A 356 -22.77 -5.92 5.51
N TRP A 357 -23.83 -6.03 6.30
CA TRP A 357 -23.83 -6.77 7.58
C TRP A 357 -24.21 -8.25 7.46
N PHE A 358 -24.87 -8.66 6.36
CA PHE A 358 -25.22 -10.06 6.03
C PHE A 358 -25.82 -10.88 7.18
N LYS A 359 -26.87 -10.38 7.85
CA LYS A 359 -27.48 -11.06 9.01
C LYS A 359 -28.42 -12.19 8.59
N GLU A 360 -28.23 -13.36 9.19
CA GLU A 360 -29.12 -14.52 9.01
C GLU A 360 -30.57 -14.26 9.43
N SER A 361 -30.78 -13.33 10.36
CA SER A 361 -32.13 -12.96 10.84
C SER A 361 -32.90 -12.02 9.92
N GLU A 362 -32.21 -11.24 9.07
CA GLU A 362 -32.82 -10.29 8.14
C GLU A 362 -32.98 -10.90 6.74
N ASP A 363 -32.16 -11.88 6.39
CA ASP A 363 -32.19 -12.58 5.11
C ASP A 363 -32.93 -13.92 5.21
N ARG A 364 -33.79 -14.25 4.23
CA ARG A 364 -34.36 -15.61 4.16
C ARG A 364 -33.24 -16.60 3.87
N GLU A 365 -33.37 -17.83 4.37
CA GLU A 365 -32.40 -18.91 4.14
C GLU A 365 -31.94 -18.95 2.67
N ASN A 366 -30.63 -18.79 2.47
CA ASN A 366 -29.92 -18.82 1.19
C ASN A 366 -30.16 -17.66 0.19
N GLU A 367 -30.89 -16.59 0.54
CA GLU A 367 -31.14 -15.48 -0.41
C GLU A 367 -29.86 -14.74 -0.83
N ARG A 368 -28.85 -14.70 0.04
CA ARG A 368 -27.56 -14.01 -0.17
C ARG A 368 -26.37 -14.94 -0.07
N GLU A 369 -26.56 -16.26 -0.23
CA GLU A 369 -25.47 -17.22 -0.13
C GLU A 369 -24.37 -16.89 -1.14
N GLY A 370 -23.14 -16.73 -0.66
CA GLY A 370 -21.97 -16.39 -1.49
C GLY A 370 -21.79 -14.91 -1.83
N GLU A 371 -22.75 -14.04 -1.49
CA GLU A 371 -22.65 -12.59 -1.71
C GLU A 371 -21.84 -11.90 -0.60
N GLY A 372 -20.91 -11.01 -0.97
CA GLY A 372 -20.14 -10.19 -0.03
C GLY A 372 -19.16 -10.98 0.83
N GLU A 373 -18.60 -12.04 0.26
CA GLU A 373 -17.66 -12.93 0.94
C GLU A 373 -16.49 -12.17 1.60
N ALA A 374 -15.98 -11.13 0.95
CA ALA A 374 -14.92 -10.30 1.51
C ALA A 374 -15.35 -9.61 2.82
N PHE A 375 -16.55 -9.02 2.86
CA PHE A 375 -17.10 -8.42 4.07
C PHE A 375 -17.41 -9.46 5.15
N ARG A 376 -17.92 -10.64 4.78
CA ARG A 376 -18.13 -11.74 5.74
C ARG A 376 -16.83 -12.14 6.44
N LEU A 377 -15.74 -12.25 5.69
CA LEU A 377 -14.43 -12.55 6.29
C LEU A 377 -13.91 -11.40 7.16
N VAL A 378 -14.23 -10.13 6.83
CA VAL A 378 -13.94 -8.99 7.72
C VAL A 378 -14.68 -9.15 9.05
N TRP A 379 -15.96 -9.50 9.03
CA TRP A 379 -16.75 -9.73 10.25
C TRP A 379 -16.25 -10.93 11.05
N GLN A 380 -15.90 -12.03 10.38
CA GLN A 380 -15.28 -13.17 11.04
C GLN A 380 -13.94 -12.79 11.69
N GLY A 381 -13.12 -11.99 11.01
CA GLY A 381 -11.86 -11.47 11.56
C GLY A 381 -12.09 -10.63 12.81
N LEU A 382 -13.08 -9.75 12.81
CA LEU A 382 -13.44 -8.93 13.98
C LEU A 382 -13.98 -9.75 15.16
N GLN A 383 -14.70 -10.86 14.90
CA GLN A 383 -15.08 -11.83 15.93
C GLN A 383 -13.85 -12.50 16.55
N ASN A 384 -12.88 -12.90 15.72
CA ASN A 384 -11.64 -13.52 16.20
C ASN A 384 -10.78 -12.56 17.05
N HIS A 385 -10.85 -11.25 16.78
CA HIS A 385 -10.23 -10.21 17.60
C HIS A 385 -11.02 -9.86 18.87
N GLY A 386 -12.15 -10.52 19.13
CA GLY A 386 -12.98 -10.29 20.32
C GLY A 386 -13.72 -8.95 20.33
N VAL A 387 -13.84 -8.28 19.19
CA VAL A 387 -14.56 -7.00 19.06
C VAL A 387 -16.05 -7.24 18.82
N LEU A 388 -16.42 -8.32 18.14
CA LEU A 388 -17.80 -8.73 17.89
C LEU A 388 -18.26 -9.82 18.87
N ASN A 389 -19.40 -9.59 19.54
CA ASN A 389 -20.15 -10.60 20.28
C ASN A 389 -21.48 -10.89 19.55
N GLY A 390 -21.50 -11.89 18.66
CA GLY A 390 -22.69 -12.27 17.90
C GLY A 390 -23.03 -11.29 16.76
N ASP A 391 -24.33 -11.04 16.54
CA ASP A 391 -24.88 -10.24 15.43
C ASP A 391 -24.85 -8.71 15.66
N ASP A 392 -24.15 -8.25 16.69
CA ASP A 392 -24.09 -6.83 17.05
C ASP A 392 -23.23 -6.04 16.04
N ARG A 393 -23.65 -4.82 15.70
CA ARG A 393 -22.93 -3.94 14.75
C ARG A 393 -21.75 -3.21 15.40
N MET A 394 -21.33 -3.60 16.61
CA MET A 394 -20.28 -2.94 17.41
C MET A 394 -20.50 -1.44 17.62
N GLY A 395 -21.75 -0.97 17.55
CA GLY A 395 -22.05 0.45 17.52
C GLY A 395 -21.55 1.20 16.27
N LEU A 396 -21.05 0.51 15.25
CA LEU A 396 -20.65 1.10 13.96
C LEU A 396 -21.87 1.35 13.08
N SER A 397 -21.84 2.46 12.35
CA SER A 397 -22.75 2.74 11.23
C SER A 397 -21.99 2.54 9.92
N ALA A 398 -22.71 2.15 8.88
CA ALA A 398 -22.17 2.00 7.53
C ALA A 398 -23.07 2.79 6.56
N GLU A 399 -22.49 3.75 5.86
CA GLU A 399 -23.10 4.45 4.73
C GLU A 399 -22.55 3.83 3.43
N ILE A 400 -23.41 3.54 2.46
CA ILE A 400 -23.03 2.86 1.22
C ILE A 400 -23.44 3.76 0.06
N ASN A 401 -22.45 4.17 -0.74
CA ASN A 401 -22.63 4.97 -1.93
C ASN A 401 -22.29 4.13 -3.17
N PHE A 402 -23.18 4.15 -4.16
CA PHE A 402 -22.95 3.51 -5.44
C PHE A 402 -22.17 4.46 -6.35
N VAL A 403 -21.00 4.01 -6.82
CA VAL A 403 -20.15 4.76 -7.75
C VAL A 403 -20.25 4.08 -9.10
N LYS A 404 -20.97 4.74 -10.01
CA LYS A 404 -21.14 4.23 -11.37
C LYS A 404 -19.85 4.43 -12.16
N TRP A 405 -19.43 3.42 -12.92
CA TRP A 405 -18.31 3.58 -13.83
C TRP A 405 -18.65 4.55 -14.96
N GLU A 406 -17.79 5.55 -15.16
CA GLU A 406 -18.00 6.60 -16.17
C GLU A 406 -17.48 6.23 -17.56
N GLY A 407 -16.92 5.02 -17.72
CA GLY A 407 -16.42 4.52 -19.00
C GLY A 407 -14.98 4.95 -19.32
N ASP A 408 -14.24 5.42 -18.32
CA ASP A 408 -12.83 5.71 -18.48
C ASP A 408 -12.04 4.40 -18.54
N LEU A 409 -11.36 4.17 -19.67
CA LEU A 409 -10.54 2.99 -19.92
C LEU A 409 -9.07 3.24 -19.53
N ASP A 410 -8.66 4.51 -19.41
CA ASP A 410 -7.26 4.88 -19.23
C ASP A 410 -6.77 4.52 -17.82
N ASP A 411 -7.66 4.50 -16.83
CA ASP A 411 -7.38 4.04 -15.46
C ASP A 411 -7.20 2.50 -15.34
N GLY A 412 -7.43 1.74 -16.42
CA GLY A 412 -7.37 0.26 -16.39
C GLY A 412 -8.43 -0.40 -15.49
N ARG A 413 -9.31 0.41 -14.87
CA ARG A 413 -10.40 -0.02 -14.01
C ARG A 413 -11.69 -0.06 -14.80
N VAL A 414 -12.33 -1.22 -14.83
CA VAL A 414 -13.62 -1.42 -15.50
C VAL A 414 -14.62 -1.90 -14.48
N GLY A 415 -15.78 -1.23 -14.39
CA GLY A 415 -16.94 -1.70 -13.64
C GLY A 415 -17.39 -0.82 -12.49
N ASP A 416 -18.65 -0.95 -12.12
CA ASP A 416 -19.27 -0.21 -11.03
C ASP A 416 -18.64 -0.58 -9.68
N GLU A 417 -18.60 0.37 -8.75
CA GLU A 417 -18.00 0.23 -7.42
C GLU A 417 -18.99 0.62 -6.31
N LEU A 418 -18.70 0.21 -5.08
CA LEU A 418 -19.35 0.74 -3.88
C LEU A 418 -18.33 1.43 -2.98
N GLU A 419 -18.62 2.65 -2.56
CA GLU A 419 -17.91 3.28 -1.45
C GLU A 419 -18.68 3.01 -0.16
N VAL A 420 -18.07 2.26 0.76
CA VAL A 420 -18.65 1.95 2.08
C VAL A 420 -17.91 2.74 3.14
N VAL A 421 -18.60 3.65 3.81
CA VAL A 421 -18.05 4.51 4.87
C VAL A 421 -18.52 3.98 6.21
N PHE A 422 -17.59 3.44 6.99
CA PHE A 422 -17.84 3.01 8.36
C PHE A 422 -17.50 4.13 9.33
N THR A 423 -18.41 4.42 10.25
CA THR A 423 -18.17 5.37 11.34
C THR A 423 -18.60 4.77 12.67
N ASP A 424 -18.03 5.30 13.76
CA ASP A 424 -18.45 4.94 15.11
C ASP A 424 -19.74 5.69 15.47
N GLY A 425 -20.88 4.98 15.39
CA GLY A 425 -22.21 5.52 15.63
C GLY A 425 -22.42 6.02 17.05
N THR A 426 -21.57 5.62 18.01
CA THR A 426 -21.62 6.19 19.36
C THR A 426 -21.14 7.64 19.37
N LYS A 427 -20.16 8.00 18.52
CA LYS A 427 -19.57 9.35 18.43
C LYS A 427 -20.47 10.36 17.70
N GLU A 428 -21.36 9.90 16.82
CA GLU A 428 -22.30 10.79 16.11
C GLU A 428 -23.46 11.28 17.00
N SER A 429 -23.85 10.49 18.01
CA SER A 429 -24.97 10.83 18.91
C SER A 429 -24.71 12.03 19.84
N GLY A 430 -23.45 12.50 19.96
CA GLY A 430 -23.07 13.65 20.77
C GLY A 430 -23.17 15.02 20.06
N LYS A 431 -23.70 15.08 18.84
CA LYS A 431 -23.79 16.30 18.01
C LYS A 431 -25.21 16.76 17.67
N ARG A 432 -26.23 16.32 18.40
CA ARG A 432 -27.59 16.86 18.27
C ARG A 432 -27.97 17.79 19.41
#